data_AF-S3JIY9-F1
#
_entry.id   AF-S3JIY9-F1
#
_cell.length_a   1.000
_cell.length_b   1.000
_cell.length_c   1.000
_cell.angle_alpha   90.00
_cell.angle_beta   90.00
_cell.angle_gamma   90.00
#
_symmetry.space_group_name_H-M   'P 1'
#
loop_
_entity.id
_entity.type
_entity.pdbx_description
1 polymer ?
#
loop_
_entity_poly.entity_id
_entity_poly.type
_entity_poly.pdbx_seq_one_letter_code
_entity_poly.pdbx_strand_id
1 'polypeptide(L)'
;MIKINKIMTMLFFIIPVGAGAGEVTGLDLIDRCSSYADKVVEQSGDELAQIGETPSDIRSYVKLTCIDAMRTAVLAKNVKELSQWRVAKIQSVWGFNDDRKTYQSNVINTSSKMAIEYYYSQHPDSEPAVTYPVVAPDATTDQKVSALDIYASEKKIQGSTVKNHCERLTKNVPNTDIPESTLRSEGVVACQGVMVSNVTQDKHGISFDKAMDIAKRQYGTSSKEYTFFVSVIKSANSISKQ
;
A
#
# COMPACT_ATOMS: atom_id res chain seq x y z
N MET A 1 -48.88 -37.02 16.87
CA MET A 1 -47.93 -36.85 18.00
C MET A 1 -46.55 -36.67 17.37
N ILE A 2 -45.97 -35.46 17.45
CA ILE A 2 -44.90 -34.99 16.56
C ILE A 2 -43.55 -34.88 17.30
N LYS A 3 -42.53 -35.44 16.64
CA LYS A 3 -41.08 -35.16 16.59
C LYS A 3 -40.22 -35.26 17.86
N ILE A 4 -39.33 -36.26 17.80
CA ILE A 4 -38.00 -36.30 18.41
C ILE A 4 -37.05 -35.49 17.51
N ASN A 5 -36.30 -34.56 18.09
CA ASN A 5 -35.06 -34.05 17.52
C ASN A 5 -34.13 -33.69 18.70
N LYS A 6 -33.10 -34.51 18.95
CA LYS A 6 -31.98 -34.13 19.81
C LYS A 6 -30.78 -33.85 18.91
N ILE A 7 -30.47 -32.56 18.83
CA ILE A 7 -29.36 -31.98 18.09
C ILE A 7 -28.05 -32.30 18.79
N MET A 8 -27.08 -32.74 17.98
CA MET A 8 -25.71 -33.08 18.32
C MET A 8 -24.96 -31.85 18.85
N THR A 9 -24.45 -31.95 20.07
CA THR A 9 -23.60 -30.94 20.72
C THR A 9 -22.20 -30.99 20.12
N MET A 10 -21.87 -30.06 19.21
CA MET A 10 -20.49 -29.79 18.82
C MET A 10 -19.85 -28.89 19.87
N LEU A 11 -18.82 -29.42 20.54
CA LEU A 11 -17.88 -28.69 21.37
C LEU A 11 -17.12 -27.66 20.51
N PHE A 12 -17.40 -26.38 20.72
CA PHE A 12 -16.52 -25.30 20.29
C PHE A 12 -15.48 -25.06 21.40
N PHE A 13 -14.23 -25.36 21.10
CA PHE A 13 -13.10 -24.79 21.83
C PHE A 13 -13.08 -23.28 21.56
N ILE A 14 -13.58 -22.50 22.51
CA ILE A 14 -13.32 -21.06 22.56
C ILE A 14 -11.92 -20.93 23.16
N ILE A 15 -10.94 -20.60 22.32
CA ILE A 15 -9.65 -20.10 22.78
C ILE A 15 -9.94 -18.74 23.46
N PRO A 16 -9.49 -18.48 24.69
CA PRO A 16 -9.65 -17.18 25.30
C PRO A 16 -8.87 -16.14 24.50
N VAL A 17 -9.58 -15.17 23.94
CA VAL A 17 -8.98 -13.91 23.48
C VAL A 17 -8.49 -13.20 24.74
N GLY A 18 -7.19 -13.33 24.98
CA GLY A 18 -6.51 -12.60 26.03
C GLY A 18 -6.73 -11.10 25.83
N ALA A 19 -7.33 -10.48 26.83
CA ALA A 19 -7.43 -9.04 26.98
C ALA A 19 -6.04 -8.40 26.85
N GLY A 20 -5.97 -7.32 26.08
CA GLY A 20 -4.76 -6.54 25.89
C GLY A 20 -4.93 -5.35 24.98
N ALA A 21 -6.07 -4.66 25.03
CA ALA A 21 -6.09 -3.25 24.63
C ALA A 21 -5.40 -2.47 25.76
N GLY A 22 -4.07 -2.58 25.80
CA GLY A 22 -3.25 -1.70 26.63
C GLY A 22 -3.51 -0.26 26.16
N GLU A 23 -3.73 0.62 27.10
CA GLU A 23 -3.81 2.06 26.88
C GLU A 23 -2.49 2.50 26.23
N VAL A 24 -2.47 2.65 24.90
CA VAL A 24 -1.26 3.05 24.17
C VAL A 24 -0.98 4.49 24.55
N THR A 25 0.08 4.70 25.31
CA THR A 25 0.47 6.03 25.77
C THR A 25 1.20 6.79 24.67
N GLY A 26 1.30 8.11 24.82
CA GLY A 26 2.13 8.93 23.92
C GLY A 26 3.61 8.50 23.88
N LEU A 27 4.09 7.80 24.93
CA LEU A 27 5.44 7.25 24.99
C LEU A 27 5.59 6.01 24.09
N ASP A 28 4.60 5.12 24.07
CA ASP A 28 4.61 3.93 23.21
C ASP A 28 4.66 4.31 21.72
N LEU A 29 3.99 5.40 21.34
CA LEU A 29 4.03 5.94 19.98
C LEU A 29 5.42 6.49 19.61
N ILE A 30 6.07 7.18 20.56
CA ILE A 30 7.43 7.73 20.36
C ILE A 30 8.43 6.59 20.19
N ASP A 31 8.33 5.53 20.99
CA ASP A 31 9.23 4.37 20.92
C ASP A 31 9.02 3.57 19.64
N ARG A 32 7.76 3.38 19.21
CA ARG A 32 7.45 2.73 17.93
C ARG A 32 8.02 3.51 16.75
N CYS A 33 7.89 4.84 16.74
CA CYS A 33 8.44 5.67 15.68
C CYS A 33 9.98 5.76 15.72
N SER A 34 10.58 5.74 16.91
CA SER A 34 12.04 5.71 17.06
C SER A 34 12.62 4.39 16.57
N SER A 35 12.01 3.26 16.92
CA SER A 35 12.39 1.93 16.44
C SER A 35 12.29 1.81 14.92
N TYR A 36 11.23 2.40 14.34
CA TYR A 36 11.09 2.45 12.87
C TYR A 36 12.20 3.28 12.23
N ALA A 37 12.55 4.43 12.81
CA ALA A 37 13.64 5.27 12.34
C ALA A 37 15.00 4.56 12.36
N ASP A 38 15.31 3.84 13.44
CA ASP A 38 16.55 3.06 13.54
C ASP A 38 16.60 1.93 12.51
N LYS A 39 15.47 1.24 12.29
CA LYS A 39 15.38 0.19 11.26
C LYS A 39 15.64 0.74 9.86
N VAL A 40 15.17 1.93 9.53
CA VAL A 40 15.44 2.54 8.21
C VAL A 40 16.92 2.89 8.05
N VAL A 41 17.58 3.37 9.10
CA VAL A 41 19.04 3.59 9.07
C VAL A 41 19.79 2.27 8.86
N GLU A 42 19.41 1.22 9.58
CA GLU A 42 20.06 -0.10 9.46
C GLU A 42 19.88 -0.70 8.05
N GLN A 43 18.69 -0.56 7.46
CA GLN A 43 18.35 -1.21 6.20
C GLN A 43 18.78 -0.43 4.96
N SER A 44 18.80 0.89 5.05
CA SER A 44 18.97 1.76 3.87
C SER A 44 20.00 2.88 4.08
N GLY A 45 20.67 2.95 5.23
CA GLY A 45 21.59 4.03 5.56
C GLY A 45 22.73 4.20 4.56
N ASP A 46 23.34 3.10 4.11
CA ASP A 46 24.46 3.13 3.15
C ASP A 46 24.01 3.63 1.76
N GLU A 47 22.82 3.23 1.30
CA GLU A 47 22.24 3.71 0.05
C GLU A 47 21.87 5.18 0.14
N LEU A 48 21.26 5.59 1.26
CA LEU A 48 20.83 6.97 1.50
C LEU A 48 22.01 7.93 1.71
N ALA A 49 23.14 7.44 2.22
CA ALA A 49 24.37 8.22 2.29
C ALA A 49 24.88 8.65 0.91
N GLN A 50 24.65 7.85 -0.13
CA GLN A 50 25.06 8.18 -1.51
C GLN A 50 24.29 9.38 -2.08
N ILE A 51 23.10 9.66 -1.54
CA ILE A 51 22.28 10.83 -1.91
C ILE A 51 22.37 11.97 -0.87
N GLY A 52 23.36 11.89 0.02
CA GLY A 52 23.69 12.93 0.99
C GLY A 52 22.79 12.97 2.23
N GLU A 53 22.11 11.88 2.57
CA GLU A 53 21.36 11.78 3.84
C GLU A 53 22.25 11.18 4.93
N THR A 54 22.41 11.88 6.05
CA THR A 54 23.15 11.31 7.19
C THR A 54 22.24 10.41 8.04
N PRO A 55 22.79 9.48 8.84
CA PRO A 55 21.99 8.70 9.79
C PRO A 55 21.17 9.56 10.77
N SER A 56 21.59 10.78 11.05
CA SER A 56 20.83 11.73 11.88
C SER A 56 19.63 12.31 11.12
N ASP A 57 19.82 12.67 9.84
CA ASP A 57 18.77 13.20 8.99
C ASP A 57 17.69 12.16 8.72
N ILE A 58 18.11 10.91 8.43
CA ILE A 58 17.20 9.77 8.24
C ILE A 58 16.36 9.58 9.50
N ARG A 59 16.99 9.48 10.68
CA ARG A 59 16.25 9.28 11.93
C ARG A 59 15.26 10.40 12.18
N SER A 60 15.70 11.64 12.01
CA SER A 60 14.88 12.82 12.25
C SER A 60 13.67 12.84 11.33
N TYR A 61 13.87 12.63 10.03
CA TYR A 61 12.79 12.62 9.04
C TYR A 61 11.79 11.49 9.30
N VAL A 62 12.28 10.25 9.50
CA VAL A 62 11.42 9.09 9.73
C VAL A 62 10.61 9.26 11.02
N LYS A 63 11.28 9.65 12.12
CA LYS A 63 10.63 9.83 13.40
C LYS A 63 9.57 10.94 13.36
N LEU A 64 9.89 12.10 12.80
CA LEU A 64 8.95 13.21 12.69
C LEU A 64 7.76 12.86 11.82
N THR A 65 7.98 12.20 10.69
CA THR A 65 6.90 11.78 9.78
C THR A 65 5.99 10.73 10.43
N CYS A 66 6.57 9.77 11.14
CA CYS A 66 5.80 8.76 11.87
C CYS A 66 4.98 9.39 13.01
N ILE A 67 5.57 10.28 13.80
CA ILE A 67 4.86 10.99 14.89
C ILE A 67 3.72 11.85 14.33
N ASP A 68 3.95 12.54 13.20
CA ASP A 68 2.92 13.33 12.51
C ASP A 68 1.74 12.46 12.05
N ALA A 69 2.02 11.28 11.49
CA ALA A 69 0.99 10.31 11.12
C ALA A 69 0.19 9.82 12.33
N MET A 70 0.87 9.46 13.42
CA MET A 70 0.24 8.99 14.65
C MET A 70 -0.62 10.07 15.32
N ARG A 71 -0.13 11.31 15.36
CA ARG A 71 -0.91 12.47 15.84
C ARG A 71 -2.17 12.67 14.99
N THR A 72 -2.05 12.52 13.68
CA THR A 72 -3.20 12.57 12.78
C THR A 72 -4.19 11.46 13.13
N ALA A 73 -3.74 10.24 13.42
CA ALA A 73 -4.63 9.14 13.81
C ALA A 73 -5.37 9.40 15.13
N VAL A 74 -4.70 10.01 16.11
CA VAL A 74 -5.33 10.39 17.38
C VAL A 74 -6.45 11.40 17.17
N LEU A 75 -6.30 12.32 16.22
CA LEU A 75 -7.22 13.43 15.98
C LEU A 75 -8.26 13.14 14.89
N ALA A 76 -8.04 12.12 14.07
CA ALA A 76 -8.86 11.83 12.91
C ALA A 76 -10.28 11.42 13.31
N LYS A 77 -11.28 11.96 12.61
CA LYS A 77 -12.68 11.56 12.79
C LYS A 77 -13.00 10.23 12.13
N ASN A 78 -12.22 9.86 11.12
CA ASN A 78 -12.36 8.63 10.34
C ASN A 78 -11.05 8.37 9.57
N VAL A 79 -10.89 7.15 9.07
CA VAL A 79 -9.68 6.72 8.35
C VAL A 79 -9.42 7.54 7.07
N LYS A 80 -10.44 8.15 6.46
CA LYS A 80 -10.27 8.97 5.25
C LYS A 80 -9.40 10.21 5.52
N GLU A 81 -9.46 10.78 6.72
CA GLU A 81 -8.59 11.91 7.10
C GLU A 81 -7.10 11.49 7.16
N LEU A 82 -6.81 10.23 7.53
CA LEU A 82 -5.46 9.67 7.44
C LEU A 82 -4.99 9.49 6.00
N SER A 83 -5.88 9.04 5.11
CA SER A 83 -5.58 8.95 3.67
C SER A 83 -5.31 10.33 3.07
N GLN A 84 -6.07 11.36 3.47
CA GLN A 84 -5.85 12.74 3.05
C GLN A 84 -4.51 13.29 3.54
N TRP A 85 -4.15 13.03 4.80
CA TRP A 85 -2.82 13.36 5.34
C TRP A 85 -1.71 12.72 4.51
N ARG A 86 -1.83 11.43 4.19
CA ARG A 86 -0.84 10.71 3.37
C ARG A 86 -0.67 11.39 2.01
N VAL A 87 -1.76 11.71 1.33
CA VAL A 87 -1.73 12.39 0.01
C VAL A 87 -1.04 13.75 0.12
N ALA A 88 -1.44 14.59 1.08
CA ALA A 88 -0.83 15.90 1.27
C ALA A 88 0.67 15.81 1.60
N LYS A 89 1.06 14.82 2.42
CA LYS A 89 2.47 14.61 2.78
C LYS A 89 3.30 14.13 1.60
N ILE A 90 2.77 13.22 0.76
CA ILE A 90 3.44 12.79 -0.48
C ILE A 90 3.64 13.98 -1.42
N GLN A 91 2.64 14.87 -1.56
CA GLN A 91 2.78 16.07 -2.38
C GLN A 91 3.87 17.02 -1.87
N SER A 92 4.08 17.08 -0.55
CA SER A 92 5.10 17.93 0.07
C SER A 92 6.54 17.53 -0.29
N VAL A 93 6.76 16.31 -0.77
CA VAL A 93 8.10 15.79 -1.11
C VAL A 93 8.35 15.73 -2.62
N TRP A 94 7.48 16.32 -3.44
CA TRP A 94 7.60 16.29 -4.90
C TRP A 94 8.73 17.14 -5.49
N GLY A 95 9.32 18.06 -4.73
CA GLY A 95 10.42 18.93 -5.18
C GLY A 95 11.82 18.30 -5.09
N PHE A 96 11.94 17.06 -4.64
CA PHE A 96 13.24 16.37 -4.45
C PHE A 96 13.60 15.47 -5.65
N ASN A 97 14.88 15.11 -5.76
CA ASN A 97 15.36 14.14 -6.76
C ASN A 97 14.68 12.76 -6.59
N ASP A 98 14.72 11.93 -7.63
CA ASP A 98 13.94 10.68 -7.69
C ASP A 98 14.25 9.72 -6.54
N ASP A 99 15.51 9.61 -6.12
CA ASP A 99 15.93 8.72 -5.04
C ASP A 99 15.45 9.20 -3.67
N ARG A 100 15.63 10.49 -3.35
CA ARG A 100 15.15 11.07 -2.09
C ARG A 100 13.63 11.07 -2.03
N LYS A 101 12.95 11.38 -3.14
CA LYS A 101 11.50 11.29 -3.27
C LYS A 101 10.99 9.88 -3.02
N THR A 102 11.68 8.86 -3.55
CA THR A 102 11.31 7.45 -3.37
C THR A 102 11.40 7.04 -1.91
N TYR A 103 12.54 7.32 -1.26
CA TYR A 103 12.74 7.06 0.16
C TYR A 103 11.69 7.76 1.03
N GLN A 104 11.51 9.08 0.84
CA GLN A 104 10.56 9.87 1.62
C GLN A 104 9.11 9.38 1.42
N SER A 105 8.75 9.01 0.20
CA SER A 105 7.44 8.41 -0.08
C SER A 105 7.22 7.08 0.62
N ASN A 106 8.25 6.22 0.69
CA ASN A 106 8.19 4.96 1.42
C ASN A 106 8.00 5.17 2.93
N VAL A 107 8.67 6.18 3.49
CA VAL A 107 8.51 6.56 4.90
C VAL A 107 7.11 7.05 5.19
N ILE A 108 6.55 7.92 4.35
CA ILE A 108 5.19 8.44 4.47
C ILE A 108 4.17 7.30 4.38
N ASN A 109 4.34 6.40 3.41
CA ASN A 109 3.46 5.25 3.22
C ASN A 109 3.46 4.30 4.42
N THR A 110 4.63 3.96 4.94
CA THR A 110 4.76 3.09 6.11
C THR A 110 4.20 3.75 7.36
N SER A 111 4.49 5.04 7.57
CA SER A 111 3.94 5.82 8.68
C SER A 111 2.41 5.89 8.63
N SER A 112 1.83 6.07 7.44
CA SER A 112 0.38 6.05 7.24
C SER A 112 -0.23 4.70 7.61
N LYS A 113 0.39 3.58 7.22
CA LYS A 113 -0.08 2.23 7.60
C LYS A 113 -0.08 2.05 9.12
N MET A 114 1.01 2.44 9.79
CA MET A 114 1.11 2.36 11.25
C MET A 114 0.04 3.21 11.95
N ALA A 115 -0.24 4.40 11.42
CA ALA A 115 -1.28 5.29 11.93
C ALA A 115 -2.70 4.74 11.72
N ILE A 116 -2.96 4.09 10.59
CA ILE A 116 -4.24 3.41 10.30
C ILE A 116 -4.45 2.22 11.24
N GLU A 117 -3.41 1.38 11.43
CA GLU A 117 -3.46 0.27 12.40
C GLU A 117 -3.75 0.79 13.82
N TYR A 118 -3.07 1.87 14.21
CA TYR A 118 -3.32 2.51 15.50
C TYR A 118 -4.76 3.03 15.61
N TYR A 119 -5.27 3.73 14.60
CA TYR A 119 -6.65 4.24 14.59
C TYR A 119 -7.67 3.14 14.84
N TYR A 120 -7.57 2.01 14.14
CA TYR A 120 -8.48 0.87 14.32
C TYR A 120 -8.32 0.18 15.67
N SER A 121 -7.12 0.14 16.24
CA SER A 121 -6.93 -0.37 17.61
C SER A 121 -7.71 0.45 18.64
N GLN A 122 -7.93 1.74 18.37
CA GLN A 122 -8.70 2.65 19.24
C GLN A 122 -10.20 2.70 18.87
N HIS A 123 -10.56 2.26 17.65
CA HIS A 123 -11.92 2.28 17.11
C HIS A 123 -12.33 0.89 16.57
N PRO A 124 -12.45 -0.13 17.43
CA PRO A 124 -12.67 -1.52 17.01
C PRO A 124 -14.01 -1.74 16.28
N ASP A 125 -15.04 -0.95 16.60
CA ASP A 125 -16.35 -1.00 15.92
C ASP A 125 -16.36 -0.26 14.57
N SER A 126 -15.23 0.37 14.21
CA SER A 126 -15.07 1.12 12.96
C SER A 126 -14.39 0.29 11.86
N GLU A 127 -14.40 -1.05 11.95
CA GLU A 127 -13.93 -1.90 10.84
C GLU A 127 -14.56 -1.43 9.52
N PRO A 128 -13.76 -1.24 8.46
CA PRO A 128 -14.17 -0.37 7.37
C PRO A 128 -15.27 -1.01 6.52
N ALA A 129 -16.40 -0.29 6.40
CA ALA A 129 -16.96 -0.10 5.08
C ALA A 129 -15.91 0.67 4.27
N VAL A 130 -15.19 -0.03 3.39
CA VAL A 130 -14.07 0.55 2.64
C VAL A 130 -14.55 1.79 1.87
N THR A 131 -14.20 2.98 2.36
CA THR A 131 -14.50 4.25 1.71
C THR A 131 -13.25 4.72 0.99
N TYR A 132 -13.21 4.40 -0.29
CA TYR A 132 -12.07 4.63 -1.18
C TYR A 132 -11.87 6.13 -1.45
N PRO A 133 -10.62 6.58 -1.71
CA PRO A 133 -10.39 7.93 -2.19
C PRO A 133 -11.09 8.13 -3.53
N VAL A 134 -12.12 8.97 -3.53
CA VAL A 134 -12.79 9.42 -4.75
C VAL A 134 -11.80 10.34 -5.46
N VAL A 135 -11.24 9.87 -6.57
CA VAL A 135 -10.35 10.66 -7.41
C VAL A 135 -11.21 11.60 -8.24
N ALA A 136 -10.99 12.91 -8.12
CA ALA A 136 -11.70 13.89 -8.92
C ALA A 136 -11.43 13.66 -10.42
N PRO A 137 -12.40 13.93 -11.32
CA PRO A 137 -12.22 13.70 -12.76
C PRO A 137 -10.99 14.42 -13.35
N ASP A 138 -10.71 15.62 -12.84
CA ASP A 138 -9.61 16.53 -13.20
C ASP A 138 -8.30 16.25 -12.44
N ALA A 139 -8.25 15.22 -11.60
CA ALA A 139 -7.04 14.87 -10.87
C ALA A 139 -5.88 14.57 -11.83
N THR A 140 -4.70 15.05 -11.45
CA THR A 140 -3.43 14.81 -12.15
C THR A 140 -3.08 13.33 -12.19
N THR A 141 -2.18 12.94 -13.12
CA THR A 141 -1.67 11.57 -13.22
C THR A 141 -1.09 11.09 -11.89
N ASP A 142 -0.32 11.93 -11.20
CA ASP A 142 0.31 11.57 -9.94
C ASP A 142 -0.71 11.37 -8.81
N GLN A 143 -1.78 12.16 -8.78
CA GLN A 143 -2.88 11.95 -7.83
C GLN A 143 -3.61 10.63 -8.10
N LYS A 144 -3.82 10.28 -9.38
CA LYS A 144 -4.41 9.00 -9.79
C LYS A 144 -3.52 7.81 -9.41
N VAL A 145 -2.21 7.91 -9.62
CA VAL A 145 -1.23 6.87 -9.23
C VAL A 145 -1.13 6.73 -7.72
N SER A 146 -1.08 7.85 -6.99
CA SER A 146 -1.06 7.83 -5.52
C SER A 146 -2.31 7.17 -4.96
N ALA A 147 -3.49 7.55 -5.46
CA ALA A 147 -4.76 6.94 -5.07
C ALA A 147 -4.81 5.43 -5.35
N LEU A 148 -4.27 5.01 -6.49
CA LEU A 148 -4.12 3.61 -6.86
C LEU A 148 -3.22 2.85 -5.87
N ASP A 149 -2.09 3.42 -5.44
CA ASP A 149 -1.21 2.79 -4.45
C ASP A 149 -1.87 2.72 -3.05
N ILE A 150 -2.73 3.69 -2.66
CA ILE A 150 -3.56 3.58 -1.44
C ILE A 150 -4.38 2.30 -1.57
N TYR A 151 -5.16 2.23 -2.65
CA TYR A 151 -6.14 1.18 -2.86
C TYR A 151 -5.45 -0.18 -2.85
N ALA A 152 -4.34 -0.28 -3.59
CA ALA A 152 -3.59 -1.51 -3.71
C ALA A 152 -3.02 -2.00 -2.37
N SER A 153 -2.64 -1.07 -1.50
CA SER A 153 -2.08 -1.37 -0.18
C SER A 153 -3.12 -1.84 0.83
N GLU A 154 -4.39 -1.44 0.68
CA GLU A 154 -5.46 -1.73 1.62
C GLU A 154 -6.35 -2.90 1.16
N LYS A 155 -6.66 -2.98 -0.14
CA LYS A 155 -7.58 -3.99 -0.66
C LYS A 155 -6.91 -5.36 -0.68
N LYS A 156 -7.55 -6.33 -0.02
CA LYS A 156 -7.16 -7.74 -0.05
C LYS A 156 -7.96 -8.54 -1.08
N ILE A 157 -7.28 -9.44 -1.77
CA ILE A 157 -7.80 -10.48 -2.65
C ILE A 157 -7.19 -11.79 -2.14
N GLN A 158 -8.01 -12.79 -1.80
CA GLN A 158 -7.53 -14.08 -1.28
C GLN A 158 -6.57 -13.92 -0.07
N GLY A 159 -6.92 -13.02 0.86
CA GLY A 159 -6.13 -12.78 2.09
C GLY A 159 -4.86 -11.94 1.93
N SER A 160 -4.42 -11.65 0.70
CA SER A 160 -3.24 -10.80 0.43
C SER A 160 -3.63 -9.48 -0.21
N THR A 161 -2.92 -8.40 0.12
CA THR A 161 -3.18 -7.07 -0.50
C THR A 161 -2.88 -7.12 -2.01
N VAL A 162 -3.57 -6.32 -2.80
CA VAL A 162 -3.28 -6.14 -4.24
C VAL A 162 -1.81 -5.78 -4.46
N LYS A 163 -1.24 -4.91 -3.62
CA LYS A 163 0.18 -4.54 -3.68
C LYS A 163 1.10 -5.75 -3.56
N ASN A 164 0.94 -6.58 -2.52
CA ASN A 164 1.72 -7.81 -2.35
C ASN A 164 1.55 -8.80 -3.53
N HIS A 165 0.34 -8.92 -4.10
CA HIS A 165 0.16 -9.73 -5.31
C HIS A 165 1.01 -9.19 -6.46
N CYS A 166 0.99 -7.88 -6.69
CA CYS A 166 1.72 -7.24 -7.77
C CYS A 166 3.24 -7.26 -7.57
N GLU A 167 3.74 -7.05 -6.36
CA GLU A 167 5.16 -7.17 -6.04
C GLU A 167 5.68 -8.60 -6.28
N ARG A 168 4.84 -9.62 -6.03
CA ARG A 168 5.16 -11.02 -6.31
C ARG A 168 5.16 -11.32 -7.81
N LEU A 169 4.17 -10.82 -8.55
CA LEU A 169 4.04 -11.05 -10.00
C LEU A 169 5.16 -10.39 -10.80
N THR A 170 5.76 -9.32 -10.26
CA THR A 170 6.81 -8.53 -10.92
C THR A 170 8.22 -8.91 -10.48
N LYS A 171 8.37 -9.99 -9.68
CA LYS A 171 9.67 -10.41 -9.14
C LYS A 171 10.67 -10.81 -10.23
N ASN A 172 10.19 -11.38 -11.33
CA ASN A 172 11.04 -11.92 -12.40
C ASN A 172 11.04 -10.97 -13.60
N VAL A 173 11.78 -9.86 -13.47
CA VAL A 173 11.93 -8.88 -14.54
C VAL A 173 12.95 -9.38 -15.58
N PRO A 174 12.69 -9.24 -16.89
CA PRO A 174 13.66 -9.63 -17.91
C PRO A 174 14.87 -8.69 -17.92
N ASN A 175 16.03 -9.22 -18.30
CA ASN A 175 17.19 -8.39 -18.61
C ASN A 175 16.98 -7.70 -19.97
N THR A 176 16.90 -6.37 -19.96
CA THR A 176 16.70 -5.51 -21.12
C THR A 176 17.50 -4.21 -20.97
N ASP A 177 17.37 -3.30 -21.94
CA ASP A 177 18.04 -1.99 -21.89
C ASP A 177 17.39 -1.03 -20.88
N ILE A 178 16.20 -1.35 -20.38
CA ILE A 178 15.51 -0.57 -19.34
C ILE A 178 15.94 -1.11 -17.97
N PRO A 179 16.31 -0.24 -17.00
CA PRO A 179 16.69 -0.67 -15.66
C PRO A 179 15.63 -1.57 -15.01
N GLU A 180 16.09 -2.62 -14.33
CA GLU A 180 15.22 -3.59 -13.65
C GLU A 180 14.25 -2.90 -12.68
N SER A 181 14.74 -1.93 -11.90
CA SER A 181 13.95 -1.15 -10.96
C SER A 181 12.80 -0.41 -11.65
N THR A 182 13.06 0.19 -12.81
CA THR A 182 12.08 0.89 -13.63
C THR A 182 11.00 -0.08 -14.12
N LEU A 183 11.39 -1.16 -14.81
CA LEU A 183 10.44 -2.16 -15.31
C LEU A 183 9.60 -2.80 -14.19
N ARG A 184 10.23 -3.07 -13.05
CA ARG A 184 9.54 -3.62 -11.88
C ARG A 184 8.49 -2.64 -11.36
N SER A 185 8.86 -1.37 -11.18
CA SER A 185 7.96 -0.34 -10.64
C SER A 185 6.76 -0.11 -11.57
N GLU A 186 7.01 0.01 -12.87
CA GLU A 186 5.96 0.16 -13.89
C GLU A 186 5.07 -1.08 -13.97
N GLY A 187 5.65 -2.28 -13.87
CA GLY A 187 4.93 -3.55 -13.79
C GLY A 187 4.00 -3.62 -12.57
N VAL A 188 4.44 -3.12 -11.41
CA VAL A 188 3.62 -3.05 -10.20
C VAL A 188 2.43 -2.13 -10.44
N VAL A 189 2.65 -0.94 -10.99
CA VAL A 189 1.57 0.04 -11.28
C VAL A 189 0.56 -0.53 -12.27
N ALA A 190 1.01 -1.16 -13.36
CA ALA A 190 0.15 -1.79 -14.34
C ALA A 190 -0.70 -2.92 -13.72
N CYS A 191 -0.07 -3.78 -12.91
CA CYS A 191 -0.76 -4.83 -12.17
C CYS A 191 -1.83 -4.26 -11.22
N GLN A 192 -1.46 -3.28 -10.39
CA GLN A 192 -2.36 -2.66 -9.44
C GLN A 192 -3.56 -2.07 -10.19
N GLY A 193 -3.31 -1.30 -11.25
CA GLY A 193 -4.35 -0.65 -12.03
C GLY A 193 -5.40 -1.62 -12.54
N VAL A 194 -4.99 -2.79 -13.05
CA VAL A 194 -5.89 -3.83 -13.56
C VAL A 194 -6.64 -4.53 -12.43
N MET A 195 -5.96 -4.91 -11.35
CA MET A 195 -6.62 -5.58 -10.23
C MET A 195 -7.66 -4.66 -9.58
N VAL A 196 -7.34 -3.38 -9.42
CA VAL A 196 -8.25 -2.38 -8.87
C VAL A 196 -9.46 -2.16 -9.78
N SER A 197 -9.28 -2.09 -11.11
CA SER A 197 -10.41 -1.98 -12.05
C SER A 197 -11.36 -3.16 -11.92
N ASN A 198 -10.87 -4.39 -11.88
CA ASN A 198 -11.74 -5.56 -11.74
C ASN A 198 -12.50 -5.57 -10.40
N VAL A 199 -11.82 -5.33 -9.28
CA VAL A 199 -12.46 -5.34 -7.96
C VAL A 199 -13.47 -4.21 -7.80
N THR A 200 -13.27 -3.09 -8.49
CA THR A 200 -14.14 -1.92 -8.41
C THR A 200 -15.18 -1.84 -9.52
N GLN A 201 -15.26 -2.85 -10.39
CA GLN A 201 -16.13 -2.86 -11.57
C GLN A 201 -15.89 -1.61 -12.44
N ASP A 202 -14.64 -1.38 -12.80
CA ASP A 202 -14.15 -0.28 -13.65
C ASP A 202 -14.36 1.14 -13.11
N LYS A 203 -14.72 1.29 -11.84
CA LYS A 203 -14.82 2.62 -11.21
C LYS A 203 -13.46 3.26 -10.95
N HIS A 204 -12.42 2.46 -10.74
CA HIS A 204 -11.06 2.91 -10.44
C HIS A 204 -10.02 2.09 -11.21
N GLY A 205 -8.79 2.58 -11.35
CA GLY A 205 -7.71 1.86 -12.03
C GLY A 205 -7.78 1.95 -13.56
N ILE A 206 -7.34 0.89 -14.24
CA ILE A 206 -7.28 0.80 -15.70
C ILE A 206 -7.78 -0.56 -16.16
N SER A 207 -8.64 -0.57 -17.17
CA SER A 207 -9.15 -1.82 -17.73
C SER A 207 -8.04 -2.67 -18.35
N PHE A 208 -8.24 -3.98 -18.36
CA PHE A 208 -7.32 -4.95 -18.98
C PHE A 208 -6.93 -4.55 -20.42
N ASP A 209 -7.93 -4.26 -21.26
CA ASP A 209 -7.69 -3.94 -22.67
C ASP A 209 -6.85 -2.67 -22.84
N LYS A 210 -7.13 -1.64 -22.02
CA LYS A 210 -6.39 -0.39 -22.07
C LYS A 210 -4.95 -0.55 -21.58
N ALA A 211 -4.73 -1.36 -20.54
CA ALA A 211 -3.38 -1.67 -20.06
C ALA A 211 -2.56 -2.43 -21.11
N MET A 212 -3.17 -3.41 -21.79
CA MET A 212 -2.54 -4.18 -22.86
C MET A 212 -2.16 -3.30 -24.06
N ASP A 213 -3.03 -2.36 -24.42
CA ASP A 213 -2.79 -1.41 -25.51
C ASP A 213 -1.68 -0.41 -25.18
N ILE A 214 -1.61 0.11 -23.94
CA ILE A 214 -0.49 0.95 -23.49
C ILE A 214 0.84 0.19 -23.59
N ALA A 215 0.91 -1.04 -23.06
CA ALA A 215 2.13 -1.84 -23.12
C ALA A 215 2.56 -2.09 -24.58
N LYS A 216 1.59 -2.37 -25.47
CA LYS A 216 1.85 -2.58 -26.91
C LYS A 216 2.45 -1.33 -27.56
N ARG A 217 1.89 -0.16 -27.29
CA ARG A 217 2.35 1.11 -27.88
C ARG A 217 3.73 1.51 -27.34
N GLN A 218 3.97 1.29 -26.05
CA GLN A 218 5.20 1.74 -25.38
C GLN A 218 6.42 0.91 -25.78
N TYR A 219 6.30 -0.43 -25.76
CA TYR A 219 7.46 -1.30 -25.92
C TYR A 219 7.48 -2.09 -27.25
N GLY A 220 6.38 -2.10 -28.01
CA GLY A 220 6.25 -2.90 -29.24
C GLY A 220 6.11 -4.41 -28.98
N THR A 221 5.36 -5.12 -29.83
CA THR A 221 4.94 -6.51 -29.57
C THR A 221 6.07 -7.54 -29.56
N SER A 222 7.23 -7.21 -30.11
CA SER A 222 8.40 -8.10 -30.21
C SER A 222 9.38 -7.97 -29.05
N SER A 223 9.15 -7.04 -28.11
CA SER A 223 10.09 -6.77 -27.03
C SER A 223 9.90 -7.70 -25.82
N LYS A 224 10.97 -7.84 -25.03
CA LYS A 224 10.94 -8.63 -23.79
C LYS A 224 10.11 -7.91 -22.73
N GLU A 225 10.15 -6.59 -22.72
CA GLU A 225 9.37 -5.69 -21.89
C GLU A 225 7.88 -5.90 -22.13
N TYR A 226 7.45 -5.86 -23.40
CA TYR A 226 6.05 -6.14 -23.74
C TYR A 226 5.62 -7.52 -23.23
N THR A 227 6.44 -8.54 -23.44
CA THR A 227 6.16 -9.91 -22.98
C THR A 227 6.01 -9.98 -21.46
N PHE A 228 6.88 -9.27 -20.72
CA PHE A 228 6.79 -9.13 -19.26
C PHE A 228 5.49 -8.46 -18.82
N PHE A 229 5.15 -7.30 -19.38
CA PHE A 229 3.91 -6.59 -19.05
C PHE A 229 2.67 -7.42 -19.38
N VAL A 230 2.65 -8.10 -20.53
CA VAL A 230 1.56 -9.01 -20.91
C VAL A 230 1.37 -10.10 -19.86
N SER A 231 2.46 -10.73 -19.39
CA SER A 231 2.41 -11.75 -18.36
C SER A 231 1.81 -11.19 -17.07
N VAL A 232 2.33 -10.07 -16.58
CA VAL A 232 1.88 -9.41 -15.34
C VAL A 232 0.41 -9.01 -15.44
N ILE A 233 0.00 -8.34 -16.52
CA ILE A 233 -1.37 -7.85 -16.73
C ILE A 233 -2.37 -9.02 -16.82
N LYS A 234 -2.03 -10.10 -17.54
CA LYS A 234 -2.89 -11.30 -17.62
C LYS A 234 -3.06 -11.98 -16.28
N SER A 235 -1.98 -12.16 -15.52
CA SER A 235 -2.05 -12.74 -14.17
C SER A 235 -2.87 -11.87 -13.21
N ALA A 236 -2.64 -10.56 -13.22
CA ALA A 236 -3.41 -9.59 -12.44
C ALA A 236 -4.91 -9.69 -12.74
N ASN A 237 -5.28 -9.70 -14.02
CA ASN A 237 -6.66 -9.82 -14.48
C ASN A 237 -7.31 -11.15 -14.04
N SER A 238 -6.58 -12.26 -14.14
CA SER A 238 -7.09 -13.57 -13.75
C SER A 238 -7.29 -13.70 -12.24
N ILE A 239 -6.38 -13.18 -11.42
CA ILE A 239 -6.45 -13.29 -9.95
C ILE A 239 -7.59 -12.40 -9.41
N SER A 240 -7.74 -11.20 -9.97
CA SER A 240 -8.69 -10.20 -9.46
C SER A 240 -10.15 -10.40 -9.86
N LYS A 241 -10.46 -11.35 -10.74
CA LYS A 241 -11.82 -11.70 -11.16
C LYS A 241 -12.44 -12.86 -10.35
N GLN A 242 -11.69 -13.45 -9.43
CA GLN A 242 -12.14 -14.54 -8.54
C GLN A 242 -12.71 -13.98 -7.25
#